data_AF-A0A0R3WXA1-F1
#
_entry.id   AF-A0A0R3WXA1-F1
#
_cell.length_a   1.000
_cell.length_b   1.000
_cell.length_c   1.000
_cell.angle_alpha   90.00
_cell.angle_beta   90.00
_cell.angle_gamma   90.00
#
_symmetry.space_group_name_H-M   'P 1'
#
loop_
_entity.id
_entity.type
_entity.pdbx_description
1 polymer ?
#
loop_
_entity_poly.entity_id
_entity_poly.type
_entity_poly.pdbx_seq_one_letter_code
_entity_poly.pdbx_strand_id
1 'polypeptide(L)'
;MLDNWNIGTTRWLRECVYDRVPRRFAVVAVFFVSAFWHGFYPVYYFCFLSAALLTMTGRLCRTRLRPCFIESYWYHRLYDIVTNLAALFSLNYLGMGFFLLDTSLALKLWG
;
A
#
# COMPACT_ATOMS: atom_id res chain seq x y z
N MET A 1 -5.84 -2.41 8.61
CA MET A 1 -6.67 -1.71 7.60
C MET A 1 -6.59 -2.40 6.25
N LEU A 2 -5.40 -2.64 5.69
CA LEU A 2 -5.25 -3.35 4.40
C LEU A 2 -5.70 -4.81 4.43
N ASP A 3 -5.56 -5.53 5.56
CA ASP A 3 -5.91 -6.96 5.64
C ASP A 3 -7.42 -7.27 5.50
N ASN A 4 -8.30 -6.26 5.60
CA ASN A 4 -9.75 -6.42 5.46
C ASN A 4 -10.27 -6.02 4.08
N TRP A 5 -9.42 -5.49 3.20
CA TRP A 5 -9.80 -5.14 1.83
C TRP A 5 -9.42 -6.26 0.87
N ASN A 6 -10.38 -6.77 0.10
CA ASN A 6 -10.20 -7.85 -0.87
C ASN A 6 -9.40 -9.05 -0.30
N ILE A 7 -9.99 -9.69 0.71
CA ILE A 7 -9.38 -10.78 1.49
C ILE A 7 -8.99 -11.96 0.58
N GLY A 8 -9.81 -12.28 -0.42
CA GLY A 8 -9.55 -13.36 -1.37
C GLY A 8 -8.29 -13.13 -2.20
N THR A 9 -8.17 -11.96 -2.84
CA THR A 9 -6.96 -11.61 -3.60
C THR A 9 -5.74 -11.46 -2.69
N THR A 10 -5.90 -10.92 -1.48
CA THR A 10 -4.81 -10.82 -0.50
C THR A 10 -4.28 -12.19 -0.09
N ARG A 11 -5.18 -13.16 0.12
CA ARG A 11 -4.81 -14.55 0.42
C ARG A 11 -4.12 -15.22 -0.76
N TRP A 12 -4.66 -15.06 -1.97
CA TRP A 12 -4.06 -15.58 -3.19
C TRP A 12 -2.64 -15.03 -3.41
N LEU A 13 -2.44 -13.71 -3.28
CA LEU A 13 -1.12 -13.09 -3.40
C LEU A 13 -0.15 -13.57 -2.32
N ARG A 14 -0.64 -13.83 -1.10
CA ARG A 14 0.18 -14.39 -0.03
C ARG A 14 0.68 -15.79 -0.36
N GLU A 15 -0.25 -16.70 -0.69
CA GLU A 15 0.05 -18.12 -0.93
C GLU A 15 0.83 -18.36 -2.24
N CYS A 16 0.53 -17.57 -3.29
CA CYS A 16 1.15 -17.74 -4.61
C CYS A 16 2.45 -16.95 -4.79
N VAL A 17 2.63 -15.82 -4.10
CA VAL A 17 3.78 -14.92 -4.34
C VAL A 17 4.59 -14.70 -3.07
N TYR A 18 3.96 -14.20 -2.01
CA TYR A 18 4.68 -13.77 -0.80
C TYR A 18 5.48 -14.91 -0.16
N ASP A 19 4.86 -16.08 -0.01
CA ASP A 19 5.49 -17.23 0.66
C ASP A 19 6.51 -17.96 -0.24
N ARG A 20 6.48 -17.71 -1.56
CA ARG A 20 7.35 -18.37 -2.54
C ARG A 20 8.60 -17.57 -2.91
N VAL A 21 8.69 -16.31 -2.47
CA VAL A 21 9.79 -15.39 -2.80
C VAL A 21 10.64 -15.10 -1.56
N PRO A 22 11.97 -14.90 -1.68
CA PRO A 22 12.80 -14.49 -0.55
C PRO A 22 12.23 -13.27 0.18
N ARG A 23 12.17 -13.33 1.52
CA ARG A 23 11.51 -12.30 2.36
C ARG A 23 11.92 -10.85 2.05
N ARG A 24 13.17 -10.64 1.61
CA ARG A 24 13.69 -9.34 1.19
C ARG A 24 12.94 -8.72 -0.01
N PHE A 25 12.42 -9.55 -0.91
CA PHE A 25 11.72 -9.12 -2.13
C PHE A 25 10.24 -9.46 -2.13
N ALA A 26 9.76 -10.24 -1.16
CA ALA A 26 8.38 -10.73 -1.10
C ALA A 26 7.34 -9.60 -1.20
N VAL A 27 7.57 -8.46 -0.54
CA VAL A 27 6.66 -7.30 -0.62
C VAL A 27 6.63 -6.73 -2.03
N VAL A 28 7.80 -6.45 -2.63
CA VAL A 28 7.89 -5.88 -3.97
C VAL A 28 7.29 -6.83 -5.02
N ALA A 29 7.55 -8.13 -4.89
CA ALA A 29 6.99 -9.14 -5.78
C ALA A 29 5.46 -9.21 -5.71
N VAL A 30 4.87 -9.12 -4.51
CA VAL A 30 3.41 -9.07 -4.34
C VAL A 30 2.81 -7.83 -5.01
N PHE A 31 3.38 -6.64 -4.76
CA PHE A 31 2.89 -5.40 -5.37
C PHE A 31 3.09 -5.43 -6.91
N PHE A 32 4.15 -6.05 -7.40
CA PHE A 32 4.40 -6.21 -8.83
C PHE A 32 3.39 -7.16 -9.50
N VAL A 33 3.17 -8.34 -8.93
CA VAL A 33 2.15 -9.29 -9.43
C VAL A 33 0.75 -8.66 -9.36
N SER A 34 0.46 -7.88 -8.31
CA SER A 34 -0.78 -7.13 -8.21
C SER A 34 -0.90 -6.08 -9.33
N ALA A 35 0.16 -5.35 -9.66
CA ALA A 35 0.16 -4.40 -10.78
C ALA A 35 -0.09 -5.10 -12.11
N PHE A 36 0.57 -6.23 -12.36
CA PHE A 36 0.34 -7.06 -13.55
C PHE A 36 -1.10 -7.56 -13.66
N TRP A 37 -1.71 -7.95 -12.54
CA TRP A 37 -3.11 -8.38 -12.50
C TRP A 37 -4.09 -7.26 -12.89
N HIS A 38 -3.76 -6.00 -12.58
CA HIS A 38 -4.57 -4.83 -12.96
C HIS A 38 -4.35 -4.33 -14.40
N GLY A 39 -3.30 -4.79 -15.10
CA GLY A 39 -3.06 -4.51 -16.51
C GLY A 39 -1.75 -3.77 -16.82
N PHE A 40 -1.41 -3.65 -18.11
CA PHE A 40 -0.14 -3.10 -18.59
C PHE A 40 -0.14 -1.56 -18.74
N TYR A 41 -0.77 -0.84 -17.81
CA TYR A 41 -0.67 0.61 -17.79
C TYR A 41 0.52 1.04 -16.93
N PRO A 42 1.50 1.81 -17.48
CA PRO A 42 2.70 2.21 -16.76
C PRO A 42 2.43 2.96 -15.43
N VAL A 43 1.30 3.65 -15.35
CA VAL A 43 0.84 4.34 -14.13
C VAL A 43 0.60 3.37 -12.96
N TYR A 44 0.11 2.15 -13.22
CA TYR A 44 -0.07 1.17 -12.16
C TYR A 44 1.26 0.80 -11.51
N TYR A 45 2.31 0.57 -12.29
CA TYR A 45 3.63 0.22 -11.76
C TYR A 45 4.19 1.30 -10.81
N PHE A 46 4.09 2.58 -11.17
CA PHE A 46 4.52 3.67 -10.30
C PHE A 46 3.69 3.76 -9.01
N CYS A 47 2.38 3.56 -9.11
CA CYS A 47 1.49 3.59 -7.95
C CYS A 47 1.74 2.41 -7.00
N PHE A 48 1.86 1.20 -7.54
CA PHE A 48 2.17 -0.02 -6.78
C PHE A 48 3.58 0.01 -6.17
N LEU A 49 4.58 0.56 -6.87
CA LEU A 49 5.92 0.77 -6.32
C LEU A 49 5.90 1.78 -5.16
N SER A 50 5.18 2.89 -5.32
CA SER A 50 5.03 3.89 -4.25
C SER A 50 4.31 3.31 -3.04
N ALA A 51 3.25 2.50 -3.25
CA ALA A 51 2.55 1.78 -2.20
C ALA A 51 3.46 0.77 -1.47
N ALA A 52 4.32 0.06 -2.22
CA ALA A 52 5.29 -0.87 -1.65
C ALA A 52 6.31 -0.14 -0.76
N LEU A 53 6.86 0.99 -1.23
CA LEU A 53 7.80 1.81 -0.47
C LEU A 53 7.17 2.37 0.80
N LEU A 54 5.96 2.94 0.71
CA LEU A 54 5.21 3.43 1.88
C LEU A 54 4.95 2.32 2.90
N THR A 55 4.62 1.11 2.43
CA THR A 55 4.41 -0.06 3.30
C THR A 55 5.71 -0.49 3.99
N MET A 56 6.84 -0.51 3.28
CA MET A 56 8.16 -0.83 3.85
C MET A 56 8.59 0.22 4.88
N THR A 57 8.47 1.51 4.55
CA THR A 57 8.78 2.62 5.47
C THR A 57 7.88 2.56 6.70
N GLY A 58 6.58 2.31 6.53
CA GLY A 58 5.64 2.15 7.64
C GLY A 58 6.01 0.99 8.57
N ARG A 59 6.45 -0.15 8.02
CA ARG A 59 6.97 -1.27 8.81
C ARG A 59 8.23 -0.88 9.59
N LEU A 60 9.18 -0.22 8.94
CA LEU A 60 10.43 0.22 9.58
C LEU A 60 10.17 1.23 10.71
N CYS A 61 9.32 2.22 10.47
CA CYS A 61 8.87 3.19 11.48
C CYS A 61 8.20 2.47 12.65
N ARG A 62 7.32 1.49 12.39
CA ARG A 62 6.65 0.73 13.45
C ARG A 62 7.63 -0.13 14.27
N THR A 63 8.69 -0.65 13.66
CA THR A 63 9.71 -1.43 14.38
C THR A 63 10.70 -0.56 15.15
N ARG A 64 11.08 0.62 14.61
CA ARG A 64 12.14 1.47 15.16
C ARG A 64 11.63 2.62 16.02
N LEU A 65 10.56 3.29 15.61
CA LEU A 65 10.04 4.48 16.28
C LEU A 65 8.99 4.14 17.34
N ARG A 66 8.10 3.18 17.08
CA ARG A 66 7.06 2.79 18.04
C ARG A 66 7.61 2.48 19.45
N PRO A 67 8.73 1.73 19.62
CA PRO A 67 9.27 1.44 20.95
C PRO A 67 9.63 2.68 21.77
N CYS A 68 10.04 3.78 21.12
CA CYS A 68 10.39 5.03 21.77
C CYS A 68 9.20 5.77 22.38
N PHE A 69 7.98 5.46 21.96
CA PHE A 69 6.75 6.16 22.41
C PHE A 69 5.85 5.26 23.26
N ILE A 70 6.28 4.04 23.62
CA ILE A 70 5.48 3.07 24.39
C ILE A 70 5.41 3.40 25.89
N GLU A 71 6.38 4.13 26.44
CA GLU A 71 6.46 4.37 27.90
C GLU A 71 5.29 5.17 28.48
N SER A 72 4.59 5.97 27.67
CA SER A 72 3.51 6.83 28.16
C SER A 72 2.26 6.72 27.29
N TYR A 73 1.12 6.52 27.95
CA TYR A 73 -0.18 6.25 27.32
C TYR A 73 -0.58 7.32 26.29
N TRP A 74 -0.39 8.60 26.63
CA TRP A 74 -0.79 9.71 25.76
C TRP A 74 0.10 9.83 24.51
N TYR A 75 1.41 9.65 24.67
CA TYR A 75 2.34 9.67 23.54
C TYR A 75 2.14 8.46 22.63
N HIS A 76 1.86 7.27 23.19
CA HIS A 76 1.54 6.09 22.41
C HIS A 76 0.25 6.28 21.61
N ARG A 77 -0.81 6.82 22.23
CA ARG A 77 -2.08 7.12 21.54
C ARG A 77 -1.94 8.19 20.45
N LEU A 78 -1.19 9.26 20.72
CA LEU A 78 -0.93 10.32 19.74
C LEU A 78 -0.15 9.74 18.54
N TYR A 79 0.90 8.97 18.80
CA TYR A 79 1.67 8.28 17.77
C TYR A 79 0.77 7.39 16.90
N ASP A 80 -0.10 6.58 17.50
CA ASP A 80 -1.02 5.70 16.78
C ASP A 80 -2.04 6.51 15.95
N ILE A 81 -2.56 7.64 16.44
CA ILE A 81 -3.48 8.49 15.68
C ILE A 81 -2.77 9.12 14.48
N VAL A 82 -1.60 9.74 14.69
CA VAL A 82 -0.83 10.40 13.64
C VAL A 82 -0.40 9.40 12.57
N THR A 83 0.11 8.22 12.96
CA THR A 83 0.51 7.20 11.98
C THR A 83 -0.68 6.62 11.22
N ASN A 84 -1.86 6.46 11.83
CA ASN A 84 -3.07 6.06 11.11
C ASN A 84 -3.56 7.13 10.15
N LEU A 85 -3.57 8.41 10.55
CA LEU A 85 -3.95 9.52 9.67
C LEU A 85 -3.00 9.64 8.47
N ALA A 86 -1.69 9.54 8.72
CA ALA A 86 -0.69 9.54 7.66
C ALA A 86 -0.91 8.37 6.68
N ALA A 87 -1.13 7.16 7.20
CA ALA A 87 -1.41 5.99 6.37
C ALA A 87 -2.70 6.16 5.54
N LEU A 88 -3.75 6.73 6.13
CA LEU A 88 -5.01 7.01 5.45
C LEU A 88 -4.81 8.05 4.34
N PHE A 89 -4.06 9.11 4.61
CA PHE A 89 -3.76 10.15 3.63
C PHE A 89 -2.95 9.59 2.45
N SER A 90 -1.91 8.80 2.73
CA SER A 90 -1.11 8.14 1.68
C SER A 90 -1.96 7.20 0.82
N LEU A 91 -2.86 6.42 1.44
CA LEU A 91 -3.79 5.55 0.72
C LEU A 91 -4.74 6.34 -0.19
N ASN A 92 -5.31 7.44 0.30
CA ASN A 92 -6.20 8.29 -0.50
C ASN A 92 -5.46 8.96 -1.66
N TYR A 93 -4.23 9.42 -1.42
CA TYR A 93 -3.39 10.02 -2.46
C TYR A 93 -3.08 9.03 -3.59
N LEU A 94 -2.69 7.80 -3.24
CA LEU A 94 -2.48 6.73 -4.23
C LEU A 94 -3.79 6.33 -4.95
N GLY A 95 -4.91 6.34 -4.22
CA GLY A 95 -6.24 6.09 -4.78
C GLY A 95 -6.68 7.13 -5.81
N MET A 96 -6.37 8.41 -5.59
CA MET A 96 -6.61 9.46 -6.58
C MET A 96 -5.85 9.22 -7.89
N GLY A 97 -4.61 8.71 -7.82
CA GLY A 97 -3.84 8.33 -9.00
C GLY A 97 -4.53 7.26 -9.86
N PHE A 98 -5.31 6.38 -9.23
CA PHE A 98 -6.16 5.41 -9.92
C PHE A 98 -7.38 6.06 -10.59
N PHE A 99 -8.06 6.98 -9.90
CA PHE A 99 -9.23 7.68 -10.44
C PHE A 99 -8.91 8.59 -11.64
N LEU A 100 -7.78 9.30 -11.59
CA LEU A 100 -7.32 10.18 -12.68
C LEU A 100 -6.95 9.43 -13.97
N LEU A 101 -6.72 8.12 -13.92
CA LEU A 101 -6.42 7.32 -15.11
C LEU A 101 -7.69 7.13 -15.96
N ASP A 102 -8.83 6.88 -15.31
CA ASP A 102 -10.12 6.63 -15.96
C ASP A 102 -10.67 7.91 -16.61
N THR A 103 -10.44 9.09 -16.02
CA THR A 103 -10.96 10.36 -16.56
C THR A 103 -10.43 10.68 -17.95
N SER A 104 -9.21 10.28 -18.30
CA SER A 104 -8.66 10.48 -19.65
C SER A 104 -9.33 9.62 -20.72
N LEU A 105 -9.80 8.43 -20.35
CA LEU A 105 -10.58 7.55 -21.22
C LEU A 105 -12.06 7.99 -21.24
N ALA A 106 -12.60 8.41 -20.11
CA ALA A 106 -13.95 8.96 -19.98
C ALA A 106 -14.13 10.24 -20.82
N LEU A 107 -13.15 11.15 -20.78
CA LEU A 107 -13.12 12.36 -21.63
C LEU A 107 -12.99 12.03 -23.13
N LYS A 108 -12.37 10.90 -23.49
CA LYS A 108 -12.28 10.42 -24.87
C LYS A 108 -13.55 9.72 -25.37
N LEU A 109 -14.32 9.12 -24.45
CA LEU A 109 -15.61 8.48 -24.73
C LEU A 109 -16.77 9.48 -24.80
N TRP A 110 -16.61 10.65 -24.18
CA TRP A 110 -17.56 11.76 -24.18
C TRP A 110 -17.23 12.87 -25.19
N GLY A 111 -16.26 12.64 -26.08
CA GLY A 111 -15.88 13.53 -27.19
C GLY A 111 -16.20 12.91 -28.53
#